data_AF-A0A0D2ZXT4-F1
#
_entry.id   AF-A0A0D2ZXT4-F1
#
_cell.length_a   1.000
_cell.length_b   1.000
_cell.length_c   1.000
_cell.angle_alpha   90.00
_cell.angle_beta   90.00
_cell.angle_gamma   90.00
#
_symmetry.space_group_name_H-M   'P 1'
#
loop_
_entity.id
_entity.type
_entity.pdbx_description
1 polymer ?
#
loop_
_entity_poly.entity_id
_entity_poly.type
_entity_poly.pdbx_seq_one_letter_code
_entity_poly.pdbx_strand_id
1 'polypeptide(L)'
;MNLGVKMVQKKVAVLYHYPCHDGVFAALAAHLYFSANSIPSLFFPNTVYSPITISKLPLQDISHLYLLDFTGPPGFVQQVSPKVNNVVILDHHKTAIESLGDVSSTCKNVTKVLDIGRSGATIAFDYFTQKLKEESRGNCREMDEFKRMRRVFEYIEDADIWKWNLPESKAFNSGIIDLGIEYNFNQNSSLFQQLLSLDHDTVINRGRESLSRKRKLIQEALEQSYEIVLGGGAEEFGRCLAVN
;
A
#
# COMPACT_ATOMS: atom_id res chain seq x y z
N MET A 1 -12.71 10.69 -47.76
CA MET A 1 -12.90 9.67 -46.69
C MET A 1 -12.21 10.19 -45.45
N ASN A 2 -12.96 10.76 -44.50
CA ASN A 2 -12.41 11.12 -43.19
C ASN A 2 -12.21 9.83 -42.40
N LEU A 3 -10.97 9.36 -42.34
CA LEU A 3 -10.53 8.40 -41.31
C LEU A 3 -10.66 9.13 -39.98
N GLY A 4 -11.84 9.02 -39.36
CA GLY A 4 -12.08 9.51 -38.01
C GLY A 4 -11.07 8.85 -37.10
N VAL A 5 -10.06 9.59 -36.66
CA VAL A 5 -9.18 9.19 -35.58
C VAL A 5 -10.09 8.96 -34.38
N LYS A 6 -10.39 7.70 -34.06
CA LYS A 6 -10.99 7.35 -32.77
C LYS A 6 -9.99 7.80 -31.71
N MET A 7 -10.20 8.99 -31.15
CA MET A 7 -9.50 9.44 -29.96
C MET A 7 -9.81 8.42 -28.87
N VAL A 8 -8.85 7.54 -28.58
CA VAL A 8 -8.97 6.59 -27.48
C VAL A 8 -9.02 7.44 -26.21
N GLN A 9 -10.10 7.31 -25.45
CA GLN A 9 -10.21 7.99 -24.16
C GLN A 9 -9.10 7.45 -23.25
N LYS A 10 -8.13 8.31 -22.92
CA LYS A 10 -7.04 7.96 -22.02
C LYS A 10 -7.58 7.62 -20.62
N LYS A 11 -7.02 6.59 -19.99
CA LYS A 11 -7.42 6.06 -18.68
C LYS A 11 -6.61 6.68 -17.55
N VAL A 12 -7.02 6.43 -16.31
CA VAL A 12 -6.15 6.64 -15.14
C VAL A 12 -5.39 5.36 -14.84
N ALA A 13 -4.18 5.47 -14.32
CA ALA A 13 -3.36 4.33 -13.92
C ALA A 13 -2.88 4.49 -12.48
N VAL A 14 -2.91 3.40 -11.72
CA VAL A 14 -2.44 3.31 -10.34
C VAL A 14 -1.30 2.30 -10.29
N LEU A 15 -0.12 2.74 -9.88
CA LEU A 15 1.00 1.89 -9.54
C LEU A 15 1.08 1.86 -8.02
N TYR A 16 1.13 0.66 -7.44
CA TYR A 16 1.13 0.50 -5.99
C TYR A 16 2.17 -0.52 -5.55
N HIS A 17 2.71 -0.34 -4.35
CA HIS A 17 3.67 -1.29 -3.80
C HIS A 17 2.99 -2.65 -3.53
N TYR A 18 3.65 -3.70 -4.01
CA TYR A 18 3.28 -5.09 -3.82
C TYR A 18 4.52 -5.89 -3.36
N PRO A 19 4.39 -6.93 -2.51
CA PRO A 19 3.16 -7.48 -1.92
C PRO A 19 2.92 -7.02 -0.45
N CYS A 20 2.76 -5.73 -0.20
CA CYS A 20 2.48 -5.21 1.16
C CYS A 20 1.00 -4.84 1.36
N HIS A 21 0.54 -4.89 2.62
CA HIS A 21 -0.79 -4.40 2.99
C HIS A 21 -0.93 -2.91 2.70
N ASP A 22 0.11 -2.12 2.98
CA ASP A 22 0.03 -0.67 2.82
C ASP A 22 -0.24 -0.25 1.37
N GLY A 23 0.58 -0.71 0.43
CA GLY A 23 0.39 -0.45 -1.00
C GLY A 23 -0.94 -0.96 -1.57
N VAL A 24 -1.40 -2.18 -1.20
CA VAL A 24 -2.67 -2.68 -1.74
C VAL A 24 -3.88 -1.91 -1.19
N PHE A 25 -3.86 -1.49 0.08
CA PHE A 25 -4.93 -0.67 0.65
C PHE A 25 -4.88 0.76 0.11
N ALA A 26 -3.69 1.29 -0.21
CA ALA A 26 -3.58 2.54 -0.96
C ALA A 26 -4.26 2.44 -2.34
N ALA A 27 -4.02 1.33 -3.06
CA ALA A 27 -4.71 1.05 -4.32
C ALA A 27 -6.23 0.88 -4.15
N LEU A 28 -6.68 0.28 -3.05
CA LEU A 28 -8.10 0.15 -2.75
C LEU A 28 -8.77 1.52 -2.54
N ALA A 29 -8.13 2.46 -1.85
CA ALA A 29 -8.64 3.83 -1.71
C ALA A 29 -8.83 4.51 -3.07
N ALA A 30 -7.86 4.32 -3.98
CA ALA A 30 -7.96 4.81 -5.35
C ALA A 30 -9.12 4.14 -6.11
N HIS A 31 -9.27 2.81 -5.97
CA HIS A 31 -10.36 2.05 -6.57
C HIS A 31 -11.74 2.53 -6.13
N LEU A 32 -11.93 2.79 -4.83
CA LEU A 32 -13.17 3.34 -4.30
C LEU A 32 -13.52 4.68 -4.95
N TYR A 33 -12.55 5.60 -5.04
CA TYR A 33 -12.76 6.91 -5.65
C TYR A 33 -13.04 6.85 -7.17
N PHE A 34 -12.29 6.04 -7.92
CA PHE A 34 -12.51 5.94 -9.37
C PHE A 34 -13.82 5.23 -9.69
N SER A 35 -14.19 4.19 -8.93
CA SER A 35 -15.47 3.50 -9.08
C SER A 35 -16.64 4.44 -8.78
N ALA A 36 -16.55 5.23 -7.71
CA ALA A 36 -17.55 6.25 -7.35
C ALA A 36 -17.82 7.26 -8.49
N ASN A 37 -16.80 7.56 -9.29
CA ASN A 37 -16.87 8.52 -10.39
C ASN A 37 -17.00 7.86 -11.77
N SER A 38 -17.20 6.54 -11.85
CA SER A 38 -17.23 5.77 -13.10
C SER A 38 -15.99 6.01 -14.00
N ILE A 39 -14.82 6.22 -13.39
CA ILE A 39 -13.56 6.49 -14.09
C ILE A 39 -12.88 5.15 -14.42
N PRO A 40 -12.63 4.83 -15.69
CA PRO A 40 -11.87 3.64 -16.06
C PRO A 40 -10.42 3.72 -15.58
N SER A 41 -10.02 2.79 -14.71
CA SER A 41 -8.71 2.75 -14.07
C SER A 41 -7.95 1.45 -14.35
N LEU A 42 -6.63 1.55 -14.54
CA LEU A 42 -5.69 0.43 -14.62
C LEU A 42 -4.90 0.32 -13.32
N PHE A 43 -4.62 -0.89 -12.85
CA PHE A 43 -3.84 -1.15 -11.63
C PHE A 43 -2.61 -1.98 -11.94
N PHE A 44 -1.46 -1.53 -11.45
CA PHE A 44 -0.15 -2.14 -11.70
C PHE A 44 0.53 -2.41 -10.34
N PRO A 45 0.54 -3.67 -9.88
CA PRO A 45 1.31 -4.04 -8.70
C PRO A 45 2.80 -3.93 -9.01
N ASN A 46 3.55 -3.31 -8.10
CA ASN A 46 4.97 -3.09 -8.26
C ASN A 46 5.80 -3.77 -7.15
N THR A 47 6.69 -4.68 -7.54
CA THR A 47 7.67 -5.30 -6.63
C THR A 47 8.91 -4.44 -6.47
N VAL A 48 9.60 -4.57 -5.33
CA VAL A 48 10.91 -3.95 -5.08
C VAL A 48 12.01 -4.61 -5.92
N TYR A 49 11.99 -5.94 -6.07
CA TYR A 49 13.08 -6.69 -6.72
C TYR A 49 13.01 -6.72 -8.26
N SER A 50 11.84 -6.43 -8.83
CA SER A 50 11.66 -6.26 -10.28
C SER A 50 10.71 -5.09 -10.53
N PRO A 51 11.16 -3.85 -10.30
CA PRO A 51 10.31 -2.69 -10.43
C PRO A 51 9.84 -2.50 -11.87
N ILE A 52 8.65 -1.94 -12.02
CA ILE A 52 8.05 -1.61 -13.30
C ILE A 52 8.89 -0.55 -14.00
N THR A 53 9.16 -0.77 -15.27
CA THR A 53 9.86 0.17 -16.12
C THR A 53 8.85 0.92 -16.98
N ILE A 54 9.19 2.14 -17.39
CA ILE A 54 8.34 2.94 -18.29
C ILE A 54 7.98 2.21 -19.59
N SER A 55 8.81 1.29 -20.07
CA SER A 55 8.58 0.48 -21.27
C SER A 55 7.48 -0.57 -21.10
N LYS A 56 7.15 -0.95 -19.86
CA LYS A 56 6.08 -1.90 -19.54
C LYS A 56 4.72 -1.22 -19.34
N LEU A 57 4.68 0.12 -19.36
CA LEU A 57 3.46 0.90 -19.15
C LEU A 57 2.89 1.36 -20.50
N PRO A 58 1.57 1.25 -20.73
CA PRO A 58 0.91 1.77 -21.92
C PRO A 58 0.71 3.29 -21.79
N LEU A 59 1.81 4.05 -21.69
CA LEU A 59 1.78 5.49 -21.35
C LEU A 59 1.00 6.33 -22.37
N GLN A 60 0.94 5.90 -23.63
CA GLN A 60 0.11 6.56 -24.65
C GLN A 60 -1.39 6.55 -24.30
N ASP A 61 -1.85 5.55 -23.56
CA ASP A 61 -3.25 5.35 -23.17
C ASP A 61 -3.54 5.90 -21.75
N ILE A 62 -2.55 6.49 -21.08
CA ILE A 62 -2.66 6.97 -19.69
C ILE A 62 -2.70 8.50 -19.68
N SER A 63 -3.71 9.04 -18.99
CA SER A 63 -3.87 10.48 -18.74
C SER A 63 -3.27 10.88 -17.40
N HIS A 64 -3.61 10.17 -16.33
CA HIS A 64 -3.19 10.47 -14.97
C HIS A 64 -2.56 9.23 -14.36
N LEU A 65 -1.39 9.41 -13.76
CA LEU A 65 -0.63 8.35 -13.11
C LEU A 65 -0.61 8.59 -11.59
N TYR A 66 -1.03 7.62 -10.81
CA TYR A 66 -0.97 7.63 -9.36
C TYR A 66 0.11 6.64 -8.92
N LEU A 67 1.09 7.10 -8.16
CA LEU A 67 2.11 6.28 -7.54
C LEU A 67 1.81 6.24 -6.03
N LEU A 68 1.44 5.06 -5.53
CA LEU A 68 0.90 4.87 -4.18
C LEU A 68 1.81 3.94 -3.38
N ASP A 69 2.28 4.40 -2.22
CA ASP A 69 3.28 3.70 -1.40
C ASP A 69 4.58 3.38 -2.20
N PHE A 70 4.83 4.17 -3.25
CA PHE A 70 5.84 3.89 -4.25
C PHE A 70 6.15 5.14 -5.07
N THR A 71 7.42 5.34 -5.44
CA THR A 71 7.85 6.44 -6.33
C THR A 71 8.62 6.00 -7.57
N GLY A 72 8.88 4.70 -7.72
CA GLY A 72 9.78 4.20 -8.74
C GLY A 72 11.25 4.31 -8.38
N PRO A 73 12.12 3.67 -9.18
CA PRO A 73 13.56 3.85 -9.06
C PRO A 73 13.96 5.31 -9.35
N PRO A 74 15.19 5.73 -8.98
CA PRO A 74 15.68 7.07 -9.28
C PRO A 74 15.50 7.45 -10.76
N GLY A 75 14.95 8.64 -11.02
CA GLY A 75 14.68 9.13 -12.38
C GLY A 75 13.35 8.66 -12.99
N PHE A 76 12.61 7.74 -12.35
CA PHE A 76 11.35 7.22 -12.88
C PHE A 76 10.31 8.33 -13.08
N VAL A 77 10.12 9.19 -12.07
CA VAL A 77 9.13 10.28 -12.13
C VAL A 77 9.47 11.26 -13.26
N GLN A 78 10.74 11.63 -13.41
CA GLN A 78 11.20 12.55 -14.46
C GLN A 78 11.01 11.96 -15.87
N GLN A 79 11.11 10.63 -16.01
CA GLN A 79 10.89 9.96 -17.30
C GLN A 79 9.41 9.82 -17.65
N VAL A 80 8.54 9.65 -16.66
CA VAL A 80 7.11 9.40 -16.88
C VAL A 80 6.29 10.69 -16.95
N SER A 81 6.67 11.73 -16.20
CA SER A 81 5.90 12.97 -16.12
C SER A 81 5.67 13.63 -17.50
N PRO A 82 6.63 13.68 -18.45
CA PRO A 82 6.40 14.29 -19.76
C PRO A 82 5.46 13.50 -20.66
N LYS A 83 5.11 12.25 -20.28
CA LYS A 83 4.33 11.32 -21.11
C LYS A 83 2.86 11.23 -20.70
N VAL A 84 2.50 11.82 -19.55
CA VAL A 84 1.14 11.82 -19.00
C VAL A 84 0.72 13.24 -18.62
N ASN A 85 -0.57 13.49 -18.47
CA ASN A 85 -1.07 14.82 -18.15
C ASN A 85 -0.78 15.20 -16.69
N ASN A 86 -0.84 14.24 -15.77
CA ASN A 86 -0.59 14.47 -14.35
C ASN A 86 0.01 13.23 -13.68
N VAL A 87 0.89 13.46 -12.71
CA VAL A 87 1.42 12.44 -11.80
C VAL A 87 1.07 12.83 -10.37
N VAL A 88 0.48 11.92 -9.61
CA VAL A 88 0.21 12.09 -8.19
C VAL A 88 1.01 11.05 -7.42
N ILE A 89 1.74 11.49 -6.40
CA ILE A 89 2.59 10.64 -5.57
C ILE A 89 2.07 10.72 -4.14
N LEU A 90 1.68 9.58 -3.57
CA LEU A 90 1.22 9.45 -2.20
C LEU A 90 2.13 8.41 -1.53
N ASP A 91 3.09 8.86 -0.72
CA ASP A 91 4.13 7.99 -0.17
C ASP A 91 4.57 8.44 1.22
N HIS A 92 5.11 7.51 2.00
CA HIS A 92 5.62 7.71 3.35
C HIS A 92 7.11 7.31 3.50
N HIS A 93 7.71 6.68 2.49
CA HIS A 93 9.09 6.24 2.55
C HIS A 93 10.08 7.41 2.65
N LYS A 94 11.07 7.29 3.54
CA LYS A 94 12.16 8.28 3.65
C LYS A 94 12.92 8.46 2.33
N THR A 95 13.13 7.37 1.60
CA THR A 95 13.79 7.36 0.28
C THR A 95 13.00 8.16 -0.76
N ALA A 96 11.67 8.17 -0.69
CA ALA A 96 10.83 9.01 -1.54
C ALA A 96 11.05 10.50 -1.25
N ILE A 97 11.14 10.88 0.03
CA ILE A 97 11.40 12.28 0.43
C ILE A 97 12.76 12.75 -0.07
N GLU A 98 13.78 11.93 0.10
CA GLU A 98 15.14 12.22 -0.35
C GLU A 98 15.25 12.31 -1.87
N SER A 99 14.60 11.39 -2.60
CA SER A 99 14.69 11.34 -4.07
C SER A 99 13.79 12.33 -4.79
N LEU A 100 12.69 12.79 -4.18
CA LEU A 100 11.71 13.67 -4.82
C LEU A 100 11.84 15.15 -4.46
N GLY A 101 12.89 15.56 -3.72
CA GLY A 101 13.09 16.94 -3.26
C GLY A 101 12.80 17.99 -4.33
N ASP A 102 13.59 17.99 -5.40
CA ASP A 102 13.53 18.96 -6.51
C ASP A 102 12.61 18.53 -7.67
N VAL A 103 11.83 17.46 -7.51
CA VAL A 103 10.98 16.97 -8.61
C VAL A 103 9.86 17.95 -8.93
N SER A 104 9.30 18.65 -7.93
CA SER A 104 8.22 19.61 -8.19
C SER A 104 8.71 20.88 -8.90
N SER A 105 9.99 21.24 -8.80
CA SER A 105 10.56 22.38 -9.54
C SER A 105 10.88 22.02 -10.99
N THR A 106 11.19 20.75 -11.26
CA THR A 106 11.55 20.25 -12.60
C THR A 106 10.36 19.70 -13.38
N CYS A 107 9.38 19.10 -12.71
CA CYS A 107 8.21 18.45 -13.30
C CYS A 107 6.91 19.14 -12.84
N LYS A 108 6.43 20.12 -13.63
CA LYS A 108 5.27 20.96 -13.29
C LYS A 108 3.94 20.21 -13.13
N ASN A 109 3.84 19.00 -13.66
CA ASN A 109 2.64 18.16 -13.61
C ASN A 109 2.73 17.06 -12.54
N VAL A 110 3.58 17.24 -11.52
CA VAL A 110 3.75 16.29 -10.41
C VAL A 110 3.21 16.92 -9.13
N THR A 111 2.20 16.28 -8.55
CA THR A 111 1.71 16.56 -7.19
C THR A 111 2.22 15.48 -6.25
N LYS A 112 2.74 15.86 -5.08
CA LYS A 112 3.24 14.91 -4.07
C LYS A 112 2.63 15.20 -2.70
N VAL A 113 2.24 14.13 -2.00
CA VAL A 113 1.90 14.13 -0.57
C VAL A 113 2.84 13.12 0.07
N LEU A 114 3.82 13.64 0.83
CA LEU A 114 4.82 12.83 1.50
C LEU A 114 4.68 13.00 3.01
N ASP A 115 4.45 11.91 3.74
CA ASP A 115 4.19 11.96 5.17
C ASP A 115 4.70 10.70 5.88
N ILE A 116 5.85 10.82 6.56
CA ILE A 116 6.47 9.72 7.32
C ILE A 116 5.71 9.31 8.58
N GLY A 117 4.75 10.13 9.03
CA GLY A 117 3.98 9.88 10.26
C GLY A 117 2.77 8.97 10.06
N ARG A 118 2.50 8.61 8.80
CA ARG A 118 1.34 7.83 8.34
C ARG A 118 1.81 6.75 7.38
N SER A 119 0.90 5.85 7.03
CA SER A 119 1.15 4.83 6.02
C SER A 119 0.67 5.31 4.64
N GLY A 120 1.21 4.78 3.55
CA GLY A 120 0.78 5.06 2.18
C GLY A 120 -0.73 4.80 1.99
N ALA A 121 -1.29 3.78 2.63
CA ALA A 121 -2.71 3.48 2.64
C ALA A 121 -3.55 4.62 3.22
N THR A 122 -3.17 5.13 4.39
CA THR A 122 -3.90 6.22 5.06
C THR A 122 -3.71 7.56 4.35
N ILE A 123 -2.53 7.80 3.77
CA ILE A 123 -2.30 8.96 2.89
C ILE A 123 -3.24 8.92 1.68
N ALA A 124 -3.31 7.77 1.00
CA ALA A 124 -4.21 7.58 -0.13
C ALA A 124 -5.68 7.70 0.27
N PHE A 125 -6.07 7.08 1.38
CA PHE A 125 -7.43 7.13 1.91
C PHE A 125 -7.91 8.56 2.11
N ASP A 126 -7.15 9.39 2.82
CA ASP A 126 -7.54 10.77 3.09
C ASP A 126 -7.50 11.63 1.82
N TYR A 127 -6.50 11.44 0.95
CA TYR A 127 -6.41 12.14 -0.33
C TYR A 127 -7.65 11.90 -1.21
N PHE A 128 -8.04 10.64 -1.39
CA PHE A 128 -9.18 10.27 -2.22
C PHE A 128 -10.53 10.60 -1.56
N THR A 129 -10.62 10.50 -0.23
CA THR A 129 -11.79 10.97 0.52
C THR A 129 -12.00 12.47 0.35
N GLN A 130 -10.93 13.27 0.44
CA GLN A 130 -10.94 14.72 0.24
C GLN A 130 -11.41 15.06 -1.18
N LYS A 131 -10.80 14.46 -2.21
CA LYS A 131 -11.24 14.65 -3.62
C LYS A 131 -12.71 14.33 -3.81
N LEU A 132 -13.17 13.20 -3.26
CA LEU A 132 -14.58 12.81 -3.38
C LEU A 132 -15.51 13.84 -2.73
N LYS A 133 -15.16 14.38 -1.54
CA LYS A 133 -15.96 15.41 -0.87
C LYS A 133 -16.08 16.69 -1.69
N GLU A 134 -14.96 17.14 -2.27
CA GLU A 134 -14.89 18.35 -3.09
C GLU A 134 -15.75 18.21 -4.36
N GLU A 135 -15.75 17.04 -4.98
CA GLU A 135 -16.50 16.77 -6.22
C GLU A 135 -17.99 16.49 -5.96
N SER A 136 -18.34 15.85 -4.84
CA SER A 136 -19.73 15.44 -4.50
C SER A 136 -20.56 16.46 -3.72
N ARG A 137 -19.99 17.64 -3.37
CA ARG A 137 -20.62 18.63 -2.47
C ARG A 137 -21.11 18.05 -1.12
N GLY A 138 -20.47 16.99 -0.63
CA GLY A 138 -20.57 16.56 0.77
C GLY A 138 -21.65 15.53 1.12
N ASN A 139 -22.43 15.00 0.18
CA ASN A 139 -23.34 13.87 0.45
C ASN A 139 -23.45 12.93 -0.76
N CYS A 140 -22.85 11.75 -0.65
CA CYS A 140 -22.94 10.68 -1.63
C CYS A 140 -22.84 9.31 -0.92
N ARG A 141 -23.53 8.28 -1.44
CA ARG A 141 -23.53 6.93 -0.85
C ARG A 141 -22.13 6.33 -0.81
N GLU A 142 -21.29 6.75 -1.74
CA GLU A 142 -19.90 6.36 -1.89
C GLU A 142 -19.05 6.79 -0.68
N MET A 143 -19.43 7.88 0.00
CA MET A 143 -18.80 8.31 1.25
C MET A 143 -19.01 7.31 2.39
N ASP A 144 -20.10 6.54 2.38
CA ASP A 144 -20.39 5.56 3.44
C ASP A 144 -19.45 4.36 3.35
N GLU A 145 -19.05 3.95 2.15
CA GLU A 145 -18.03 2.90 1.97
C GLU A 145 -16.65 3.36 2.47
N PHE A 146 -16.26 4.61 2.19
CA PHE A 146 -15.05 5.18 2.80
C PHE A 146 -15.15 5.17 4.33
N LYS A 147 -16.25 5.65 4.92
CA LYS A 147 -16.44 5.63 6.38
C LYS A 147 -16.36 4.21 6.96
N ARG A 148 -17.00 3.23 6.31
CA ARG A 148 -16.97 1.82 6.72
C ARG A 148 -15.55 1.27 6.76
N MET A 149 -14.74 1.61 5.75
CA MET A 149 -13.36 1.11 5.62
C MET A 149 -12.37 1.84 6.54
N ARG A 150 -12.69 3.01 7.10
CA ARG A 150 -11.76 3.81 7.92
C ARG A 150 -11.04 2.99 8.98
N ARG A 151 -11.76 2.12 9.70
CA ARG A 151 -11.17 1.30 10.76
C ARG A 151 -10.13 0.30 10.24
N VAL A 152 -10.33 -0.24 9.03
CA VAL A 152 -9.34 -1.11 8.39
C VAL A 152 -8.06 -0.34 8.10
N PHE A 153 -8.19 0.84 7.48
CA PHE A 153 -7.03 1.69 7.16
C PHE A 153 -6.26 2.12 8.42
N GLU A 154 -6.96 2.38 9.53
CA GLU A 154 -6.33 2.64 10.84
C GLU A 154 -5.50 1.44 11.34
N TYR A 155 -6.01 0.20 11.20
CA TYR A 155 -5.23 -0.99 11.56
C TYR A 155 -4.04 -1.22 10.63
N ILE A 156 -4.20 -0.96 9.33
CA ILE A 156 -3.09 -1.03 8.37
C ILE A 156 -2.00 -0.05 8.75
N GLU A 157 -2.34 1.22 9.03
CA GLU A 157 -1.35 2.21 9.48
C GLU A 157 -0.68 1.77 10.79
N ASP A 158 -1.46 1.38 11.79
CA ASP A 158 -0.94 1.05 13.12
C ASP A 158 0.06 -0.13 13.08
N ALA A 159 -0.09 -1.05 12.14
CA ALA A 159 0.85 -2.13 11.86
C ALA A 159 2.06 -1.68 11.02
N ASP A 160 1.82 -0.95 9.93
CA ASP A 160 2.81 -0.54 8.95
C ASP A 160 3.94 0.32 9.56
N ILE A 161 3.56 1.33 10.36
CA ILE A 161 4.52 2.18 11.09
C ILE A 161 4.79 1.70 12.52
N TRP A 162 4.47 0.44 12.81
CA TRP A 162 4.83 -0.28 14.04
C TRP A 162 4.37 0.38 15.35
N LYS A 163 3.23 1.09 15.33
CA LYS A 163 2.66 1.77 16.50
C LYS A 163 2.04 0.78 17.49
N TRP A 164 1.23 -0.16 17.01
CA TRP A 164 0.48 -1.13 17.83
C TRP A 164 -0.37 -0.53 18.95
N ASN A 165 -0.89 0.68 18.77
CA ASN A 165 -1.64 1.40 19.79
C ASN A 165 -3.13 1.05 19.76
N LEU A 166 -3.65 0.57 18.63
CA LEU A 166 -5.07 0.28 18.50
C LEU A 166 -5.41 -1.09 19.11
N PRO A 167 -6.52 -1.20 19.87
CA PRO A 167 -7.01 -2.50 20.35
C PRO A 167 -7.19 -3.45 19.18
N GLU A 168 -6.76 -4.71 19.36
CA GLU A 168 -6.85 -5.76 18.33
C GLU A 168 -6.03 -5.54 17.06
N SER A 169 -5.22 -4.48 16.94
CA SER A 169 -4.42 -4.20 15.74
C SER A 169 -3.49 -5.35 15.36
N LYS A 170 -2.78 -5.93 16.34
CA LYS A 170 -1.94 -7.12 16.13
C LYS A 170 -2.75 -8.32 15.66
N ALA A 171 -3.95 -8.51 16.19
CA ALA A 171 -4.84 -9.59 15.79
C ALA A 171 -5.36 -9.36 14.37
N PHE A 172 -5.86 -8.18 14.05
CA PHE A 172 -6.27 -7.83 12.68
C PHE A 172 -5.12 -8.04 11.69
N ASN A 173 -3.92 -7.53 11.99
CA ASN A 173 -2.74 -7.69 11.13
C ASN A 173 -2.35 -9.16 10.95
N SER A 174 -2.34 -9.98 12.03
CA SER A 174 -2.09 -11.42 11.87
C SER A 174 -3.18 -12.08 11.03
N GLY A 175 -4.45 -11.74 11.27
CA GLY A 175 -5.58 -12.34 10.58
C GLY A 175 -5.60 -12.03 9.08
N ILE A 176 -5.23 -10.82 8.68
CA ILE A 176 -5.16 -10.44 7.27
C ILE A 176 -3.98 -11.12 6.56
N ILE A 177 -2.85 -11.34 7.25
CA ILE A 177 -1.76 -12.18 6.75
C ILE A 177 -2.25 -13.63 6.56
N ASP A 178 -2.97 -14.17 7.55
CA ASP A 178 -3.48 -15.54 7.54
C ASP A 178 -4.60 -15.77 6.49
N LEU A 179 -5.14 -14.70 5.89
CA LEU A 179 -6.07 -14.81 4.75
C LEU A 179 -5.35 -15.18 3.45
N GLY A 180 -4.05 -14.91 3.32
CA GLY A 180 -3.27 -15.28 2.13
C GLY A 180 -3.81 -14.68 0.83
N ILE A 181 -4.40 -13.49 0.89
CA ILE A 181 -4.98 -12.82 -0.29
C ILE A 181 -3.86 -12.43 -1.26
N GLU A 182 -4.01 -12.84 -2.52
CA GLU A 182 -3.11 -12.41 -3.60
C GLU A 182 -3.36 -10.94 -3.95
N TYR A 183 -2.38 -10.08 -3.67
CA TYR A 183 -2.44 -8.62 -3.87
C TYR A 183 -2.04 -8.15 -5.26
N ASN A 184 -1.64 -9.04 -6.15
CA ASN A 184 -1.45 -8.72 -7.54
C ASN A 184 -2.80 -8.66 -8.25
N PHE A 185 -3.28 -7.45 -8.57
CA PHE A 185 -4.56 -7.24 -9.24
C PHE A 185 -4.68 -7.99 -10.58
N ASN A 186 -3.56 -8.20 -11.28
CA ASN A 186 -3.54 -8.91 -12.55
C ASN A 186 -3.67 -10.44 -12.37
N GLN A 187 -3.37 -10.96 -11.18
CA GLN A 187 -3.54 -12.37 -10.82
C GLN A 187 -4.84 -12.62 -10.05
N ASN A 188 -5.38 -11.61 -9.38
CA ASN A 188 -6.61 -11.65 -8.61
C ASN A 188 -7.56 -10.53 -9.04
N SER A 189 -8.41 -10.81 -10.04
CA SER A 189 -9.39 -9.85 -10.56
C SER A 189 -10.48 -9.47 -9.55
N SER A 190 -10.67 -10.30 -8.51
CA SER A 190 -11.62 -10.04 -7.42
C SER A 190 -10.99 -9.33 -6.21
N LEU A 191 -9.72 -8.92 -6.30
CA LEU A 191 -8.93 -8.39 -5.18
C LEU A 191 -9.67 -7.30 -4.39
N PHE A 192 -10.11 -6.23 -5.05
CA PHE A 192 -10.77 -5.14 -4.34
C PHE A 192 -12.11 -5.55 -3.74
N GLN A 193 -12.87 -6.43 -4.41
CA GLN A 193 -14.10 -6.98 -3.84
C GLN A 193 -13.81 -7.81 -2.58
N GLN A 194 -12.75 -8.62 -2.58
CA GLN A 194 -12.34 -9.40 -1.41
C GLN A 194 -11.96 -8.47 -0.24
N LEU A 195 -11.16 -7.43 -0.50
CA LEU A 195 -10.76 -6.46 0.52
C LEU A 195 -11.95 -5.67 1.08
N LEU A 196 -12.90 -5.29 0.24
CA LEU A 196 -14.13 -4.60 0.67
C LEU A 196 -15.08 -5.53 1.45
N SER A 197 -15.00 -6.83 1.22
CA SER A 197 -15.84 -7.84 1.88
C SER A 197 -15.22 -8.36 3.18
N LEU A 198 -14.11 -7.79 3.64
CA LEU A 198 -13.50 -8.17 4.91
C LEU A 198 -14.47 -7.85 6.07
N ASP A 199 -14.77 -8.88 6.85
CA ASP A 199 -15.46 -8.72 8.13
C ASP A 199 -14.43 -8.55 9.25
N HIS A 200 -14.50 -7.43 9.98
CA HIS A 200 -13.48 -7.07 10.97
C HIS A 200 -13.35 -8.12 12.07
N ASP A 201 -14.47 -8.59 12.60
CA ASP A 201 -14.49 -9.53 13.72
C ASP A 201 -13.94 -10.90 13.29
N THR A 202 -14.30 -11.37 12.10
CA THR A 202 -13.77 -12.61 11.52
C THR A 202 -12.25 -12.53 11.34
N VAL A 203 -11.73 -11.43 10.79
CA VAL A 203 -10.28 -11.23 10.60
C VAL A 203 -9.57 -11.18 11.95
N ILE A 204 -10.10 -10.42 12.91
CA ILE A 204 -9.53 -10.31 14.27
C ILE A 204 -9.51 -11.68 14.95
N ASN A 205 -10.62 -12.43 14.93
CA ASN A 205 -10.72 -13.73 15.59
C ASN A 205 -9.73 -14.74 15.00
N ARG A 206 -9.61 -14.81 13.68
CA ARG A 206 -8.58 -15.61 13.00
C ARG A 206 -7.18 -15.23 13.49
N GLY A 207 -6.91 -13.93 13.55
CA GLY A 207 -5.63 -13.43 14.02
C GLY A 207 -5.34 -13.75 15.49
N ARG A 208 -6.35 -13.69 16.38
CA ARG A 208 -6.21 -14.09 17.79
C ARG A 208 -5.82 -15.56 17.92
N GLU A 209 -6.46 -16.44 17.16
CA GLU A 209 -6.12 -17.87 17.12
C GLU A 209 -4.67 -18.09 16.65
N SER A 210 -4.28 -17.42 15.56
CA SER A 210 -2.93 -17.50 15.00
C SER A 210 -1.88 -16.97 15.96
N LEU A 211 -2.12 -15.83 16.61
CA LEU A 211 -1.24 -15.26 17.63
C LEU A 211 -1.13 -16.16 18.86
N SER A 212 -2.24 -16.76 19.30
CA SER A 212 -2.24 -17.71 20.41
C SER A 212 -1.35 -18.92 20.10
N ARG A 213 -1.50 -19.51 18.91
CA ARG A 213 -0.65 -20.61 18.44
C ARG A 213 0.82 -20.20 18.33
N LYS A 214 1.11 -19.03 17.73
CA LYS A 214 2.48 -18.48 17.62
C LYS A 214 3.10 -18.28 19.01
N ARG A 215 2.34 -17.75 19.97
CA ARG A 215 2.79 -17.56 21.36
C ARG A 215 3.13 -18.89 22.04
N LYS A 216 2.31 -19.92 21.85
CA LYS A 216 2.59 -21.26 22.37
C LYS A 216 3.90 -21.83 21.82
N LEU A 217 4.11 -21.75 20.50
CA LEU A 217 5.36 -22.20 19.88
C LEU A 217 6.59 -21.42 20.36
N ILE A 218 6.46 -20.10 20.52
CA ILE A 218 7.53 -19.27 21.07
C ILE A 218 7.84 -19.69 22.51
N GLN A 219 6.83 -19.94 23.33
CA GLN A 219 7.01 -20.36 24.72
C GLN A 219 7.69 -21.73 24.80
N GLU A 220 7.27 -22.71 23.99
CA GLU A 220 7.91 -24.03 23.90
C GLU A 220 9.38 -23.92 23.48
N ALA A 221 9.70 -23.05 22.51
CA ALA A 221 11.08 -22.80 22.08
C ALA A 221 11.91 -22.13 23.19
N LEU A 222 11.33 -21.18 23.93
CA LEU A 222 12.00 -20.53 25.05
C LEU A 222 12.25 -21.49 26.23
N GLU A 223 11.35 -22.42 26.50
CA GLU A 223 11.53 -23.44 27.55
C GLU A 223 12.68 -24.41 27.25
N GLN A 224 12.96 -24.65 25.97
CA GLN A 224 14.08 -25.48 25.50
C GLN A 224 15.36 -24.68 25.26
N SER A 225 15.28 -23.35 25.41
CA SER A 225 16.41 -22.48 25.16
C SER A 225 17.39 -22.45 26.32
N TYR A 226 18.68 -22.30 26.00
CA TYR A 226 19.75 -22.16 26.98
C TYR A 226 20.74 -21.09 26.53
N GLU A 227 21.39 -20.43 27.48
CA GLU A 227 22.41 -19.44 27.17
C GLU A 227 23.70 -20.13 26.72
N ILE A 228 24.25 -19.68 25.60
CA ILE A 228 25.60 -20.02 25.15
C ILE A 228 26.50 -18.79 25.22
N VAL A 229 27.79 -19.04 25.47
CA VAL A 229 28.84 -18.03 25.44
C VAL A 229 29.44 -18.00 24.03
N LEU A 230 29.57 -16.80 23.49
CA LEU A 230 30.25 -16.52 22.23
C LEU A 230 31.69 -16.09 22.54
N GLY A 231 32.65 -16.89 22.08
CA GLY A 231 34.07 -16.78 22.43
C GLY A 231 34.52 -17.84 23.44
N GLY A 232 35.73 -17.71 23.98
CA GLY A 232 36.27 -18.67 24.96
C GLY A 232 37.42 -18.11 25.79
N GLY A 233 37.46 -18.44 27.08
CA GLY A 233 38.51 -17.98 27.99
C GLY A 233 38.57 -16.46 28.10
N ALA A 234 39.72 -15.86 27.79
CA ALA A 234 39.92 -14.42 27.82
C ALA A 234 39.28 -13.66 26.63
N GLU A 235 38.74 -14.37 25.63
CA GLU A 235 38.12 -13.80 24.42
C GLU A 235 36.58 -13.97 24.39
N GLU A 236 35.91 -14.08 25.55
CA GLU A 236 34.44 -13.96 25.62
C GLU A 236 34.01 -12.57 25.15
N PHE A 237 33.14 -12.51 24.14
CA PHE A 237 32.67 -11.24 23.58
C PHE A 237 31.15 -11.12 23.55
N GLY A 238 30.40 -12.18 23.89
CA GLY A 238 28.94 -12.11 23.91
C GLY A 238 28.27 -13.36 24.44
N ARG A 239 26.95 -13.26 24.60
CA ARG A 239 26.07 -14.35 25.00
C ARG A 239 24.81 -14.31 24.15
N CYS A 240 24.26 -15.48 23.82
CA CYS A 240 22.97 -15.56 23.15
C CYS A 240 22.18 -16.79 23.60
N LEU A 241 20.87 -16.76 23.37
CA LEU A 241 19.99 -17.89 23.58
C LEU A 241 20.11 -18.84 22.37
N ALA A 242 20.52 -20.08 22.63
CA ALA A 242 20.47 -21.19 21.70
C ALA A 242 19.23 -22.06 21.97
N VAL A 243 18.75 -22.74 20.94
CA VAL A 243 17.74 -23.80 21.02
C VAL A 243 18.33 -25.04 20.34
N ASN A 244 18.05 -26.23 20.86
CA ASN A 244 18.49 -27.49 20.26
C ASN A 244 17.65 -27.89 19.04
#